data_AF-A0A379WQ40-F1
#
_entry.id   AF-A0A379WQ40-F1
#
_cell.length_a   1.000
_cell.length_b   1.000
_cell.length_c   1.000
_cell.angle_alpha   90.00
_cell.angle_beta   90.00
_cell.angle_gamma   90.00
#
_symmetry.space_group_name_H-M   'P 1'
#
loop_
_entity.id
_entity.type
_entity.pdbx_description
1 polymer ?
#
loop_
_entity_poly.entity_id
_entity_poly.type
_entity_poly.pdbx_seq_one_letter_code
_entity_poly.pdbx_strand_id
1 'polypeptide(L)' 'MKKVYVQAAAKYRMLPDDINLWYVRNKDGGMVPLLRLRHLALGNRIAASGTL' A
#
# COMPACT_ATOMS: atom_id res chain seq x y z
N MET A 1 15.94 27.79 5.18
CA MET A 1 15.04 26.60 5.26
C MET A 1 15.91 25.35 5.41
N LYS A 2 15.67 24.49 6.41
CA LYS A 2 16.32 23.17 6.54
C LYS A 2 15.42 22.10 5.92
N LYS A 3 16.01 21.14 5.20
CA LYS A 3 15.29 20.00 4.64
C LYS A 3 15.41 18.81 5.58
N VAL A 4 14.29 18.16 5.87
CA VAL A 4 14.23 16.95 6.70
C VAL A 4 13.57 15.86 5.87
N TYR A 5 14.21 14.70 5.81
CA TYR A 5 13.73 13.53 5.08
C TYR A 5 13.48 12.40 6.06
N VAL A 6 12.46 11.59 5.76
CA VAL A 6 12.08 10.42 6.57
C VAL A 6 12.05 9.22 5.65
N GLN A 7 12.70 8.14 6.09
CA GLN A 7 12.79 6.89 5.36
C GLN A 7 12.91 5.75 6.38
N ALA A 8 12.36 4.58 6.06
CA ALA A 8 12.58 3.40 6.88
C ALA A 8 14.06 2.98 6.90
N ALA A 9 14.47 2.37 8.00
CA ALA A 9 15.77 1.74 8.11
C ALA A 9 15.99 0.71 7.00
N ALA A 10 17.25 0.49 6.61
CA ALA A 10 17.62 -0.33 5.46
C ALA A 10 16.94 -1.71 5.48
N LYS A 11 16.93 -2.40 6.62
CA LYS A 11 16.34 -3.73 6.82
C LYS A 11 14.85 -3.89 6.49
N TYR A 12 14.13 -2.82 6.18
CA TYR A 12 12.69 -2.82 5.86
C TYR A 12 12.40 -2.47 4.38
N ARG A 13 13.44 -2.44 3.54
CA ARG A 13 13.37 -2.02 2.13
C ARG A 13 14.44 -2.66 1.23
N MET A 14 15.00 -3.80 1.62
CA MET A 14 16.04 -4.50 0.84
C MET A 14 15.45 -5.50 -0.13
N LEU A 15 14.39 -6.21 0.28
CA LEU A 15 13.80 -7.31 -0.47
C LEU A 15 12.37 -6.97 -0.91
N PRO A 16 11.86 -7.57 -2.01
CA PRO A 16 10.47 -7.42 -2.40
C PRO A 16 9.48 -7.82 -1.30
N ASP A 17 9.83 -8.81 -0.49
CA ASP A 17 8.97 -9.32 0.60
C ASP A 17 8.91 -8.38 1.81
N ASP A 18 9.83 -7.42 1.95
CA ASP A 18 9.83 -6.45 3.05
C ASP A 18 8.59 -5.55 3.02
N ILE A 19 7.92 -5.45 1.88
CA ILE A 19 6.65 -4.74 1.72
C ILE A 19 5.55 -5.28 2.66
N ASN A 20 5.65 -6.55 3.09
CA ASN A 20 4.71 -7.17 4.02
C ASN A 20 4.83 -6.62 5.44
N LEU A 21 5.92 -5.93 5.75
CA LEU A 21 6.14 -5.29 7.05
C LEU A 21 5.40 -3.95 7.16
N TRP A 22 4.84 -3.45 6.07
CA TRP A 22 4.19 -2.15 6.00
C TRP A 22 2.67 -2.26 6.11
N TYR A 23 2.10 -1.39 6.95
CA TYR A 23 0.67 -1.36 7.22
C TYR A 23 0.15 0.08 7.10
N VAL A 24 -1.05 0.22 6.56
CA VAL A 24 -1.79 1.48 6.46
C VAL A 24 -3.01 1.38 7.34
N ARG A 25 -3.26 2.41 8.14
CA ARG A 25 -4.47 2.49 8.98
C ARG A 25 -5.67 2.83 8.12
N ASN A 26 -6.76 2.07 8.27
CA ASN A 26 -8.04 2.38 7.61
C ASN A 26 -8.88 3.36 8.46
N LYS A 27 -9.98 3.86 7.88
CA LYS A 27 -10.91 4.79 8.56
C LYS A 27 -11.51 4.24 9.86
N ASP A 28 -11.66 2.92 9.95
CA ASP A 28 -12.21 2.22 11.11
C ASP A 28 -11.13 1.91 12.16
N GLY A 29 -9.90 2.39 11.94
CA GLY A 29 -8.77 2.26 12.84
C GLY A 29 -8.02 0.93 12.75
N GLY A 30 -8.46 0.00 11.91
CA GLY A 30 -7.77 -1.26 11.64
C GLY A 30 -6.52 -1.08 10.79
N MET A 31 -5.55 -2.00 10.94
CA MET A 31 -4.30 -2.01 10.19
C MET A 31 -4.44 -2.92 8.96
N VAL A 32 -4.18 -2.36 7.78
CA VAL A 32 -4.28 -3.07 6.51
C VAL A 32 -2.88 -3.23 5.93
N PRO A 33 -2.43 -4.46 5.61
CA PRO A 33 -1.14 -4.66 4.96
C PRO A 33 -1.07 -3.88 3.65
N LEU A 34 0.02 -3.15 3.42
CA LEU A 34 0.22 -2.34 2.22
C LEU A 34 0.09 -3.18 0.94
N LEU A 35 0.54 -4.44 0.99
CA LEU A 35 0.36 -5.42 -0.08
C LEU A 35 -1.09 -5.59 -0.51
N ARG A 36 -2.06 -5.53 0.42
CA ARG A 36 -3.49 -5.73 0.11
C ARG A 36 -4.04 -4.65 -0.83
N LEU A 37 -3.53 -3.42 -0.73
CA LEU A 37 -3.97 -2.32 -1.57
C LEU A 37 -3.65 -2.55 -3.05
N ARG A 38 -2.55 -3.26 -3.38
CA ARG A 38 -2.20 -3.56 -4.78
C ARG A 38 -3.26 -4.40 -5.49
N HIS A 39 -3.87 -5.34 -4.76
CA HIS A 39 -4.81 -6.28 -5.34
C HIS A 39 -6.22 -5.67 -5.46
N LEU A 40 -6.56 -4.75 -4.57
CA LEU A 40 -7.86 -4.09 -4.54
C LEU A 40 -7.92 -2.86 -5.49
N ALA A 41 -6.81 -2.17 -5.70
CA ALA A 41 -6.78 -0.90 -6.46
C ALA A 41 -6.79 -1.06 -7.99
N LEU A 42 -6.44 -2.25 -8.51
CA LEU A 42 -6.31 -2.48 -9.96
C LEU A 42 -7.28 -3.52 -10.53
N GLY A 43 -8.04 -4.22 -9.67
CA GLY A 43 -8.87 -5.36 -10.09
C GLY A 43 -10.30 -5.05 -10.54
N ASN A 44 -10.82 -3.82 -10.34
CA ASN A 44 -12.26 -3.55 -10.47
C ASN A 44 -12.66 -2.54 -11.55
N ARG A 45 -11.83 -2.29 -12.56
CA ARG A 45 -12.12 -1.30 -13.63
C ARG A 45 -12.61 -1.90 -14.95
N ILE A 46 -12.81 -3.22 -15.02
CA ILE A 46 -13.25 -3.94 -16.24
C ILE A 46 -14.63 -4.60 -16.12
N ALA A 47 -15.28 -4.54 -14.96
CA ALA A 47 -16.64 -5.10 -14.78
C ALA A 47 -17.78 -4.06 -14.85
N ALA A 48 -17.48 -2.77 -15.00
CA ALA A 48 -18.48 -1.69 -15.02
C ALA A 48 -18.76 -1.10 -16.42
N SER A 49 -18.21 -1.69 -17.48
CA SER A 49 -18.49 -1.29 -18.87
C SER A 49 -18.99 -2.50 -19.64
N GLY A 50 -20.18 -2.97 -19.27
CA GLY A 50 -20.83 -4.13 -19.85
C GLY A 50 -22.33 -4.13 -19.61
N THR A 51 -22.99 -2.97 -19.68
CA THR A 51 -24.43 -2.82 -19.94
C THR A 51 -24.70 -1.40 -20.41
N LEU A 52 -24.63 -1.20 -21.73
CA LEU A 52 -25.47 -0.40 -22.64
C LEU A 52 -24.74 -0.29 -23.98
#